data_AF-A0A8W8JUN2-F1
#
_entry.id   AF-A0A8W8JUN2-F1
#
_cell.length_a   1.000
_cell.length_b   1.000
_cell.length_c   1.000
_cell.angle_alpha   90.00
_cell.angle_beta   90.00
_cell.angle_gamma   90.00
#
_symmetry.space_group_name_H-M   'P 1'
#
loop_
_entity.id
_entity.type
_entity.pdbx_description
1 polymer ?
#
loop_
_entity_poly.entity_id
_entity_poly.type
_entity_poly.pdbx_seq_one_letter_code
_entity_poly.pdbx_strand_id
1 'polypeptide(L)'
;MGEFTFGSSREVLPLCRKHDEDRDMCCEDCKTIFCVTCGQTEHKEHNWGSIKKISSEKRRDIPKISQAIRGCVQEITESLSFVSQMEYEQEKRHSGQIRKLVKQQDEMVSEVFKITNANIEKSKGIYSRCQQKLATLKTNMNNYKRELLDKVQFLDSQSGSMTGFQLIETRNDAEAVIAEVNNIDLTAYGHLPCFFKGQMDYQALKAMYGTLMDPEHIKVARLANFKNFSNTIVSIHSVSEDLAWVHGWDCSAYLLSNIGVTKKTIEMNSLSNDFIVGPGGIHIFTDFENDEIKKMDENGRVSVIVSTKPLTPIGIGKSLDGNMLVALVDDYSFKINTNSKRLLKLISIDGEEMRAFEFDKDGSTKLFTKPHRVFQNYNTDICVIDQIGQSSGVLRVLSSDGAVKFDYRGNYVKKRFDPRGLVCDGNCNIIVTDCLHSFIHMLSPCGEFIRYIVTKQEAIDSPYSVDLTKSSLWVGGKNGEISVYRYISDPNN
;
A
#
# COMPACT_ATOMS: atom_id res chain seq x y z
N MET A 1 42.59 3.15 4.57
CA MET A 1 43.17 1.88 5.08
C MET A 1 44.68 2.02 4.97
N GLY A 2 45.43 1.87 6.06
CA GLY A 2 46.89 1.95 6.02
C GLY A 2 47.45 0.75 5.27
N GLU A 3 48.31 0.99 4.28
CA GLU A 3 48.98 -0.07 3.53
C GLU A 3 49.91 -0.87 4.45
N PHE A 4 49.43 -2.03 4.91
CA PHE A 4 50.31 -3.08 5.42
C PHE A 4 50.87 -3.83 4.20
N THR A 5 52.10 -3.49 3.80
CA THR A 5 52.86 -4.28 2.84
C THR A 5 53.17 -5.64 3.46
N PHE A 6 52.69 -6.74 2.85
CA PHE A 6 53.07 -8.10 3.24
C PHE A 6 54.59 -8.22 3.29
N GLY A 7 55.09 -8.79 4.40
CA GLY A 7 56.46 -8.63 4.88
C GLY A 7 57.54 -8.76 3.81
N SER A 8 58.39 -7.74 3.70
CA SER A 8 59.69 -7.90 3.07
C SER A 8 60.48 -8.95 3.84
N SER A 9 61.01 -9.96 3.15
CA SER A 9 61.97 -10.92 3.70
C SER A 9 63.28 -10.21 4.08
N ARG A 10 63.28 -9.45 5.17
CA ARG A 10 64.50 -9.00 5.83
C ARG A 10 64.87 -10.05 6.87
N GLU A 11 65.78 -10.95 6.49
CA GLU A 11 66.34 -11.98 7.37
C GLU A 11 67.34 -11.42 8.41
N VAL A 12 67.59 -10.10 8.42
CA VAL A 12 68.49 -9.44 9.38
C VAL A 12 67.67 -8.49 10.26
N LEU A 13 67.65 -8.75 11.57
CA LEU A 13 67.05 -7.84 12.55
C LEU A 13 67.86 -6.53 12.53
N PRO A 14 67.23 -5.37 12.29
CA PRO A 14 67.95 -4.10 12.28
C PRO A 14 68.47 -3.76 13.70
N LEU A 15 69.70 -3.26 13.78
CA LEU A 15 70.32 -2.80 15.04
C LEU A 15 69.50 -1.68 15.70
N CYS A 16 69.57 -1.62 17.02
CA CYS A 16 68.94 -0.59 17.83
C CYS A 16 69.63 0.74 17.60
N ARG A 17 68.85 1.75 17.16
CA ARG A 17 69.36 3.09 16.87
C ARG A 17 69.98 3.81 18.08
N LYS A 18 69.71 3.34 19.30
CA LYS A 18 70.20 3.95 20.56
C LYS A 18 71.38 3.20 21.17
N HIS A 19 71.46 1.88 20.98
CA HIS A 19 72.38 1.02 21.73
C HIS A 19 73.26 0.13 20.84
N ASP A 20 73.14 0.22 19.51
CA ASP A 20 73.89 -0.60 18.54
C ASP A 20 73.82 -2.12 18.80
N GLU A 21 72.73 -2.56 19.43
CA GLU A 21 72.42 -3.95 19.78
C GLU A 21 71.36 -4.53 18.86
N ASP A 22 71.34 -5.87 18.69
CA ASP A 22 70.28 -6.56 17.96
C ASP A 22 68.90 -6.30 18.58
N ARG A 23 67.90 -6.00 17.73
CA ARG A 23 66.51 -5.85 18.18
C ARG A 23 65.82 -7.21 18.21
N ASP A 24 66.19 -8.03 19.20
CA ASP A 24 65.71 -9.41 19.36
C ASP A 24 64.65 -9.60 20.46
N MET A 25 64.20 -8.51 21.09
CA MET A 25 63.15 -8.48 22.11
C MET A 25 61.86 -7.84 21.57
N CYS A 26 60.70 -8.24 22.11
CA CYS A 26 59.38 -7.72 21.76
C CYS A 26 58.56 -7.46 23.02
N CYS A 27 57.84 -6.34 23.05
CA CYS A 27 56.91 -5.98 24.12
C CYS A 27 55.49 -6.18 23.63
N GLU A 28 54.71 -6.95 24.40
CA GLU A 28 53.31 -7.24 24.08
C GLU A 28 52.39 -6.02 24.28
N ASP A 29 52.70 -5.17 25.25
CA ASP A 29 51.91 -3.97 25.57
C ASP A 29 52.09 -2.87 24.52
N CYS A 30 53.33 -2.62 24.09
CA CYS A 30 53.65 -1.60 23.11
C CYS A 30 53.58 -2.09 21.66
N LYS A 31 53.55 -3.42 21.43
CA LYS A 31 53.60 -4.05 20.10
C LYS A 31 54.82 -3.63 19.26
N THR A 32 55.94 -3.37 19.93
CA THR A 32 57.21 -2.93 19.32
C THR A 32 58.32 -3.95 19.55
N ILE A 33 59.23 -4.02 18.58
CA ILE A 33 60.48 -4.82 18.63
C ILE A 33 61.64 -3.91 19.05
N PHE A 34 62.55 -4.34 19.92
CA PHE A 34 63.66 -3.53 20.47
C PHE A 34 64.81 -4.42 20.99
N CYS A 35 65.90 -3.81 21.49
CA CYS A 35 67.06 -4.52 22.07
C CYS A 35 66.96 -4.68 23.59
N VAL A 36 67.67 -5.63 24.19
CA VAL A 36 67.60 -5.93 25.62
C VAL A 36 67.75 -4.70 26.53
N THR A 37 68.63 -3.75 26.18
CA THR A 37 68.86 -2.53 26.97
C THR A 37 67.64 -1.60 26.99
N CYS A 38 66.90 -1.49 25.87
CA CYS A 38 65.61 -0.79 25.84
C CYS A 38 64.55 -1.50 26.70
N GLY A 39 64.61 -2.83 26.80
CA GLY A 39 63.76 -3.64 27.68
C GLY A 39 63.93 -3.28 29.15
N GLN A 40 65.18 -3.14 29.58
CA GLN A 40 65.54 -2.88 30.97
C GLN A 40 65.36 -1.41 31.39
N THR A 41 65.23 -0.50 30.42
CA THR A 41 65.10 0.94 30.65
C THR A 41 63.68 1.42 30.34
N GLU A 42 63.34 1.52 29.06
CA GLU A 42 62.09 2.13 28.57
C GLU A 42 60.88 1.20 28.67
N HIS A 43 61.07 -0.12 28.67
CA HIS A 43 60.00 -1.11 28.79
C HIS A 43 60.06 -1.89 30.12
N LYS A 44 60.73 -1.34 31.15
CA LYS A 44 61.01 -2.05 32.41
C LYS A 44 59.76 -2.58 33.11
N GLU A 45 58.65 -1.85 33.02
CA GLU A 45 57.36 -2.22 33.62
C GLU A 45 56.39 -2.89 32.65
N HIS A 46 56.79 -3.09 31.39
CA HIS A 46 55.95 -3.74 30.39
C HIS A 46 56.23 -5.24 30.32
N ASN A 47 55.28 -6.00 29.78
CA ASN A 47 55.45 -7.41 29.48
C ASN A 47 56.22 -7.56 28.17
N TRP A 48 57.48 -8.00 28.27
CA TRP A 48 58.35 -8.23 27.13
C TRP A 48 59.20 -9.50 27.27
N GLY A 49 59.65 -10.01 26.12
CA GLY A 49 60.47 -11.20 26.05
C GLY A 49 61.15 -11.34 24.69
N SER A 50 61.94 -12.41 24.53
CA SER A 50 62.61 -12.66 23.25
C SER A 50 61.60 -12.89 22.13
N ILE A 51 61.86 -12.30 20.96
CA ILE A 51 61.08 -12.49 19.74
C ILE A 51 60.93 -13.98 19.42
N LYS A 52 61.98 -14.80 19.62
CA LYS A 52 61.90 -16.24 19.36
C LYS A 52 60.82 -16.92 20.20
N LYS A 53 60.72 -16.56 21.48
CA LYS A 53 59.72 -17.10 22.40
C LYS A 53 58.31 -16.59 22.05
N ILE A 54 58.13 -15.27 21.97
CA ILE A 54 56.83 -14.64 21.71
C ILE A 54 56.29 -15.03 20.32
N SER A 55 57.14 -15.05 19.29
CA SER A 55 56.73 -15.47 17.95
C SER A 55 56.33 -16.94 17.89
N SER A 56 56.98 -17.83 18.64
CA SER A 56 56.59 -19.24 18.73
C SER A 56 55.23 -19.44 19.41
N GLU A 57 54.87 -18.55 20.35
CA GLU A 57 53.57 -18.54 21.02
C GLU A 57 52.49 -17.96 20.09
N LYS A 58 52.70 -16.76 19.52
CA LYS A 58 51.74 -16.14 18.58
C LYS A 58 51.54 -16.95 17.29
N ARG A 59 52.56 -17.70 16.83
CA ARG A 59 52.44 -18.61 15.67
C ARG A 59 51.37 -19.68 15.89
N ARG A 60 51.11 -20.09 17.14
CA ARG A 60 50.03 -21.05 17.47
C ARG A 60 48.64 -20.44 17.34
N ASP A 61 48.51 -19.12 17.39
CA ASP A 61 47.23 -18.42 17.23
C ASP A 61 46.93 -18.05 15.76
N ILE A 62 47.94 -18.05 14.88
CA ILE A 62 47.76 -17.78 13.44
C ILE A 62 46.69 -18.69 12.80
N PRO A 63 46.64 -20.01 13.05
CA PRO A 63 45.58 -20.86 12.53
C PRO A 63 44.18 -20.44 12.99
N LYS A 64 44.02 -20.02 14.27
CA LYS A 64 42.73 -19.54 14.79
C LYS A 64 42.30 -18.25 14.10
N ILE A 65 43.23 -17.31 13.93
CA ILE A 65 42.97 -16.04 13.21
C ILE A 65 42.64 -16.32 11.74
N SER A 66 43.39 -17.22 11.08
CA SER A 66 43.11 -17.62 9.70
C SER A 66 41.72 -18.25 9.56
N GLN A 67 41.30 -19.10 10.51
CA GLN A 67 39.96 -19.68 10.53
C GLN A 67 38.88 -18.60 10.74
N ALA A 68 39.09 -17.65 11.66
CA ALA A 68 38.17 -16.54 11.86
C ALA A 68 38.04 -15.65 10.61
N ILE A 69 39.14 -15.38 9.91
CA ILE A 69 39.14 -14.65 8.63
C ILE A 69 38.36 -15.45 7.57
N ARG A 70 38.56 -16.77 7.47
CA ARG A 70 37.78 -17.62 6.54
C ARG A 70 36.28 -17.56 6.83
N GLY A 71 35.88 -17.60 8.10
CA GLY A 71 34.48 -17.43 8.51
C GLY A 71 33.90 -16.07 8.09
N CYS A 72 34.64 -14.99 8.34
CA CYS A 72 34.25 -13.64 7.92
C CYS A 72 34.14 -13.51 6.39
N VAL A 73 35.07 -14.11 5.63
CA VAL A 73 34.99 -14.16 4.17
C VAL A 73 33.75 -14.91 3.70
N GLN A 74 33.36 -15.99 4.37
CA GLN A 74 32.12 -16.71 4.06
C GLN A 74 30.88 -15.85 4.33
N GLU A 75 30.79 -15.18 5.49
CA GLU A 75 29.68 -14.28 5.83
C GLU A 75 29.55 -13.12 4.83
N ILE A 76 30.67 -12.54 4.42
CA ILE A 76 30.71 -11.50 3.38
C ILE A 76 30.24 -12.07 2.04
N THR A 77 30.66 -13.27 1.67
CA THR A 77 30.24 -13.92 0.42
C THR A 77 28.73 -14.17 0.38
N GLU A 78 28.16 -14.67 1.49
CA GLU A 78 26.72 -14.84 1.64
C GLU A 78 25.98 -13.49 1.56
N SER A 79 26.50 -12.46 2.22
CA SER A 79 25.96 -11.11 2.17
C SER A 79 26.01 -10.51 0.75
N LEU A 80 27.10 -10.72 0.01
CA LEU A 80 27.23 -10.29 -1.39
C LEU A 80 26.21 -10.99 -2.29
N SER A 81 26.04 -12.31 -2.12
CA SER A 81 25.03 -13.05 -2.87
C SER A 81 23.61 -12.52 -2.62
N PHE A 82 23.35 -12.10 -1.37
CA PHE A 82 22.08 -11.48 -1.00
C PHE A 82 21.91 -10.08 -1.62
N VAL A 83 22.95 -9.25 -1.61
CA VAL A 83 22.94 -7.93 -2.27
C VAL A 83 22.66 -8.07 -3.77
N SER A 84 23.33 -9.00 -4.47
CA SER A 84 23.05 -9.23 -5.90
C SER A 84 21.62 -9.69 -6.16
N GLN A 85 21.03 -10.49 -5.27
CA GLN A 85 19.61 -10.85 -5.37
C GLN A 85 18.71 -9.62 -5.18
N MET A 86 19.03 -8.73 -4.22
CA MET A 86 18.29 -7.48 -4.02
C MET A 86 18.35 -6.57 -5.25
N GLU A 87 19.53 -6.41 -5.86
CA GLU A 87 19.71 -5.61 -7.08
C GLU A 87 18.83 -6.12 -8.23
N TYR A 88 18.85 -7.44 -8.47
CA TYR A 88 17.99 -8.06 -9.48
C TYR A 88 16.49 -7.81 -9.21
N GLU A 89 16.05 -7.96 -7.96
CA GLU A 89 14.66 -7.70 -7.59
C GLU A 89 14.28 -6.22 -7.73
N GLN A 90 15.18 -5.30 -7.39
CA GLN A 90 14.96 -3.86 -7.58
C GLN A 90 14.81 -3.51 -9.06
N GLU A 91 15.67 -4.03 -9.93
CA GLU A 91 15.57 -3.81 -11.39
C GLU A 91 14.25 -4.37 -11.95
N LYS A 92 13.86 -5.56 -11.50
CA LYS A 92 12.58 -6.16 -11.87
C LYS A 92 11.39 -5.32 -11.39
N ARG A 93 11.41 -4.80 -10.16
CA ARG A 93 10.36 -3.91 -9.64
C ARG A 93 10.32 -2.60 -10.42
N HIS A 94 11.47 -1.98 -10.67
CA HIS A 94 11.59 -0.73 -11.42
C HIS A 94 11.04 -0.86 -12.85
N SER A 95 11.45 -1.89 -13.60
CA SER A 95 10.90 -2.16 -14.93
C SER A 95 9.40 -2.46 -14.90
N GLY A 96 8.91 -3.12 -13.84
CA GLY A 96 7.49 -3.31 -13.59
C GLY A 96 6.73 -1.99 -13.41
N GLN A 97 7.28 -1.04 -12.65
CA GLN A 97 6.68 0.29 -12.45
C GLN A 97 6.61 1.09 -13.76
N ILE A 98 7.67 1.06 -14.56
CA ILE A 98 7.66 1.72 -15.89
C ILE A 98 6.52 1.16 -16.76
N ARG A 99 6.34 -0.17 -16.79
CA ARG A 99 5.23 -0.79 -17.54
C ARG A 99 3.87 -0.33 -17.05
N LYS A 100 3.68 -0.09 -15.74
CA LYS A 100 2.42 0.43 -15.19
C LYS A 100 2.16 1.87 -15.62
N LEU A 101 3.19 2.73 -15.62
CA LEU A 101 3.07 4.10 -16.11
C LEU A 101 2.66 4.15 -17.58
N VAL A 102 3.31 3.34 -18.42
CA VAL A 102 2.95 3.22 -19.85
C VAL A 102 1.53 2.68 -20.01
N LYS A 103 1.15 1.66 -19.24
CA LYS A 103 -0.22 1.13 -19.28
C LYS A 103 -1.27 2.18 -18.90
N GLN A 104 -1.03 3.00 -17.87
CA GLN A 104 -1.92 4.09 -17.49
C GLN A 104 -2.04 5.14 -18.60
N GLN A 105 -0.93 5.45 -19.27
CA GLN A 105 -0.93 6.32 -20.45
C GLN A 105 -1.83 5.74 -21.55
N ASP A 106 -1.66 4.46 -21.89
CA ASP A 106 -2.45 3.80 -22.93
C ASP A 106 -3.94 3.79 -22.59
N GLU A 107 -4.29 3.50 -21.33
CA GLU A 107 -5.68 3.51 -20.85
C GLU A 107 -6.30 4.92 -20.98
N MET A 108 -5.61 5.98 -20.55
CA MET A 108 -6.12 7.35 -20.67
C MET A 108 -6.22 7.83 -22.13
N VAL A 109 -5.24 7.50 -22.97
CA VAL A 109 -5.29 7.83 -24.41
C VAL A 109 -6.45 7.10 -25.09
N SER A 110 -6.72 5.85 -24.71
CA SER A 110 -7.87 5.08 -25.21
C SER A 110 -9.21 5.76 -24.90
N GLU A 111 -9.39 6.28 -23.68
CA GLU A 111 -10.60 7.04 -23.32
C GLU A 111 -10.75 8.34 -24.13
N VAL A 112 -9.66 9.07 -24.35
CA VAL A 112 -9.67 10.26 -25.22
C VAL A 112 -10.03 9.89 -26.66
N PHE A 113 -9.54 8.75 -27.16
CA PHE A 113 -9.87 8.25 -28.49
C PHE A 113 -11.36 7.89 -28.62
N LYS A 114 -11.97 7.28 -27.60
CA LYS A 114 -13.42 7.00 -27.56
C LYS A 114 -14.24 8.28 -27.63
N ILE A 115 -13.89 9.30 -26.84
CA ILE A 115 -14.57 10.61 -26.86
C ILE A 115 -14.46 11.25 -28.25
N THR A 116 -13.27 11.20 -28.85
CA THR A 116 -13.02 11.75 -30.19
C THR A 116 -13.89 11.08 -31.24
N ASN A 117 -13.92 9.75 -31.27
CA ASN A 117 -14.75 9.00 -32.23
C ASN A 117 -16.25 9.25 -32.03
N ALA A 118 -16.72 9.31 -30.78
CA ALA A 118 -18.11 9.63 -30.49
C ALA A 118 -18.52 11.02 -31.04
N ASN A 119 -17.62 12.01 -30.95
CA ASN A 119 -17.85 13.35 -31.51
C ASN A 119 -17.80 13.36 -33.04
N ILE A 120 -16.91 12.58 -33.66
CA ILE A 120 -16.87 12.41 -35.12
C ILE A 120 -18.19 11.83 -35.63
N GLU A 121 -18.71 10.78 -35.01
CA GLU A 121 -19.98 10.17 -35.42
C GLU A 121 -21.17 11.12 -35.24
N LYS A 122 -21.21 11.87 -34.14
CA LYS A 122 -22.21 12.94 -33.95
C LYS A 122 -22.11 14.00 -35.06
N SER A 123 -20.89 14.42 -35.40
CA SER A 123 -20.66 15.42 -36.45
C SER A 123 -21.12 14.92 -37.82
N LYS A 124 -20.80 13.67 -38.18
CA LYS A 124 -21.31 13.01 -39.41
C LYS A 124 -22.84 12.97 -39.43
N GLY A 125 -23.48 12.59 -38.32
CA GLY A 125 -24.94 12.57 -38.21
C GLY A 125 -25.59 13.94 -38.45
N ILE A 126 -25.02 15.00 -37.87
CA ILE A 126 -25.48 16.38 -38.09
C ILE A 126 -25.31 16.76 -39.56
N TYR A 127 -24.14 16.48 -40.15
CA TYR A 127 -23.85 16.79 -41.55
C TYR A 127 -24.81 16.09 -42.51
N SER A 128 -25.05 14.77 -42.33
CA SER A 128 -25.99 14.01 -43.15
C SER A 128 -27.41 14.58 -43.10
N ARG A 129 -27.88 15.00 -41.92
CA ARG A 129 -29.18 15.66 -41.77
C ARG A 129 -29.24 17.00 -42.50
N CYS A 130 -28.19 17.81 -42.43
CA CYS A 130 -28.09 19.06 -43.17
C CYS A 130 -28.10 18.80 -44.69
N GLN A 131 -27.35 17.80 -45.16
CA GLN A 131 -27.34 17.41 -46.57
C GLN A 131 -28.72 16.94 -47.05
N GLN A 132 -29.44 16.16 -46.23
CA GLN A 132 -30.78 15.71 -46.57
C GLN A 132 -31.76 16.89 -46.73
N LYS A 133 -31.73 17.85 -45.80
CA LYS A 133 -32.54 19.08 -45.90
C LYS A 133 -32.22 19.87 -47.16
N LEU A 134 -30.93 20.03 -47.49
CA LEU A 134 -30.50 20.70 -48.73
C LEU A 134 -30.94 19.94 -49.99
N ALA A 135 -30.88 18.60 -49.98
CA ALA A 135 -31.35 17.78 -51.10
C ALA A 135 -32.87 17.93 -51.30
N THR A 136 -33.66 17.89 -50.23
CA THR A 136 -35.12 18.12 -50.29
C THR A 136 -35.43 19.53 -50.79
N LEU A 137 -34.76 20.56 -50.26
CA LEU A 137 -34.93 21.93 -50.74
C LEU A 137 -34.61 22.05 -52.23
N LYS A 138 -33.50 21.45 -52.68
CA LYS A 138 -33.11 21.46 -54.09
C LYS A 138 -34.17 20.82 -54.99
N THR A 139 -34.77 19.71 -54.55
CA THR A 139 -35.87 19.06 -55.27
C THR A 139 -37.11 19.94 -55.32
N ASN A 140 -37.51 20.53 -54.20
CA ASN A 140 -38.67 21.43 -54.12
C ASN A 140 -38.48 22.65 -55.03
N MET A 141 -37.30 23.29 -54.98
CA MET A 141 -36.96 24.44 -55.83
C MET A 141 -36.99 24.07 -57.33
N ASN A 142 -36.54 22.87 -57.69
CA ASN A 142 -36.63 22.39 -59.08
C ASN A 142 -38.08 22.13 -59.52
N ASN A 143 -38.93 21.63 -58.61
CA ASN A 143 -40.35 21.43 -58.90
C ASN A 143 -41.08 22.76 -59.07
N TYR A 144 -40.89 23.72 -58.16
CA TYR A 144 -41.43 25.08 -58.28
C TYR A 144 -40.97 25.76 -59.57
N LYS A 145 -39.69 25.61 -59.93
CA LYS A 145 -39.16 26.13 -61.21
C LYS A 145 -39.91 25.54 -62.40
N ARG A 146 -40.16 24.23 -62.42
CA ARG A 146 -40.87 23.56 -63.52
C ARG A 146 -42.32 24.02 -63.59
N GLU A 147 -43.01 24.03 -62.45
CA GLU A 147 -44.40 24.45 -62.37
C GLU A 147 -44.58 25.90 -62.84
N LEU A 148 -43.72 26.82 -62.41
CA LEU A 148 -43.76 28.21 -62.88
C LEU A 148 -43.52 28.32 -64.38
N LEU A 149 -42.60 27.52 -64.96
CA LEU A 149 -42.36 27.49 -66.40
C LEU A 149 -43.59 26.98 -67.16
N ASP A 150 -44.22 25.89 -66.67
CA ASP A 150 -45.42 25.31 -67.28
C ASP A 150 -46.59 26.31 -67.23
N LYS A 151 -46.80 27.00 -66.10
CA LYS A 151 -47.85 28.02 -65.96
C LYS A 151 -47.61 29.22 -66.88
N VAL A 152 -46.37 29.71 -67.00
CA VAL A 152 -46.02 30.79 -67.94
C VAL A 152 -46.33 30.37 -69.38
N GLN A 153 -45.90 29.18 -69.80
CA GLN A 153 -46.15 28.69 -71.15
C GLN A 153 -47.65 28.52 -71.45
N PHE A 154 -48.43 28.07 -70.47
CA PHE A 154 -49.89 27.98 -70.59
C PHE A 154 -50.55 29.35 -70.72
N LEU A 155 -50.19 30.32 -69.87
CA LEU A 155 -50.72 31.69 -69.91
C LEU A 155 -50.38 32.38 -71.25
N ASP A 156 -49.15 32.22 -71.74
CA ASP A 156 -48.72 32.81 -73.01
C ASP A 156 -49.48 32.25 -74.22
N SER A 157 -49.84 30.96 -74.19
CA SER A 157 -50.47 30.29 -75.33
C SER A 157 -52.00 30.31 -75.32
N GLN A 158 -52.64 30.35 -74.15
CA GLN A 158 -54.10 30.17 -74.01
C GLN A 158 -54.84 31.41 -73.48
N SER A 159 -54.15 32.47 -73.06
CA SER A 159 -54.79 33.66 -72.45
C SER A 159 -55.89 34.32 -73.29
N GLY A 160 -55.74 34.33 -74.62
CA GLY A 160 -56.76 34.90 -75.53
C GLY A 160 -58.00 34.01 -75.75
N SER A 161 -57.94 32.72 -75.36
CA SER A 161 -58.98 31.71 -75.58
C SER A 161 -59.73 31.33 -74.29
N MET A 162 -59.27 31.77 -73.13
CA MET A 162 -59.88 31.42 -71.84
C MET A 162 -61.16 32.23 -71.57
N THR A 163 -62.12 31.61 -70.88
CA THR A 163 -63.27 32.33 -70.31
C THR A 163 -62.82 33.20 -69.13
N GLY A 164 -63.57 34.26 -68.81
CA GLY A 164 -63.23 35.17 -67.70
C GLY A 164 -63.06 34.47 -66.34
N PHE A 165 -63.80 33.38 -66.11
CA PHE A 165 -63.65 32.55 -64.90
C PHE A 165 -62.32 31.79 -64.88
N GLN A 166 -61.99 31.07 -65.95
CA GLN A 166 -60.75 30.29 -66.07
C GLN A 166 -59.50 31.18 -65.95
N LEU A 167 -59.58 32.41 -66.47
CA LEU A 167 -58.49 33.36 -66.46
C LEU A 167 -58.20 33.88 -65.03
N ILE A 168 -59.23 34.11 -64.22
CA ILE A 168 -59.09 34.48 -62.80
C ILE A 168 -58.54 33.32 -61.97
N GLU A 169 -59.06 32.10 -62.17
CA GLU A 169 -58.62 30.91 -61.44
C GLU A 169 -57.12 30.62 -61.70
N THR A 170 -56.72 30.60 -62.98
CA THR A 170 -55.32 30.37 -63.38
C THR A 170 -54.39 31.46 -62.85
N ARG A 171 -54.85 32.73 -62.82
CA ARG A 171 -54.10 33.84 -62.25
C ARG A 171 -53.87 33.65 -60.75
N ASN A 172 -54.93 33.36 -59.98
CA ASN A 172 -54.83 33.20 -58.54
C ASN A 172 -53.91 32.03 -58.16
N ASP A 173 -53.99 30.93 -58.91
CA ASP A 173 -53.14 29.77 -58.75
C ASP A 173 -51.66 30.09 -59.04
N ALA A 174 -51.36 30.87 -60.10
CA ALA A 174 -50.00 31.34 -60.37
C ALA A 174 -49.47 32.32 -59.30
N GLU A 175 -50.30 33.26 -58.86
CA GLU A 175 -49.96 34.21 -57.77
C GLU A 175 -49.68 33.47 -56.45
N ALA A 176 -50.41 32.38 -56.16
CA ALA A 176 -50.18 31.55 -54.98
C ALA A 176 -48.79 30.88 -55.00
N VAL A 177 -48.39 30.26 -56.13
CA VAL A 177 -47.07 29.64 -56.26
C VAL A 177 -45.93 30.67 -56.19
N ILE A 178 -46.12 31.86 -56.79
CA ILE A 178 -45.15 32.96 -56.69
C ILE A 178 -44.99 33.41 -55.23
N ALA A 179 -46.09 33.55 -54.50
CA ALA A 179 -46.07 33.91 -53.08
C ALA A 179 -45.36 32.85 -52.23
N GLU A 180 -45.57 31.56 -52.50
CA GLU A 180 -44.85 30.48 -51.82
C GLU A 180 -43.34 30.57 -52.04
N VAL A 181 -42.89 30.70 -53.29
CA VAL A 181 -41.46 30.76 -53.64
C VAL A 181 -40.79 31.99 -53.02
N ASN A 182 -41.45 33.15 -53.06
CA ASN A 182 -40.92 34.39 -52.48
C ASN A 182 -40.77 34.33 -50.95
N ASN A 183 -41.51 33.45 -50.28
CA ASN A 183 -41.44 33.25 -48.83
C ASN A 183 -40.39 32.20 -48.40
N ILE A 184 -39.67 31.57 -49.34
CA ILE A 184 -38.63 30.58 -49.00
C ILE A 184 -37.37 31.28 -48.49
N ASP A 185 -37.06 31.13 -47.21
CA ASP A 185 -35.79 31.55 -46.62
C ASP A 185 -34.69 30.51 -46.84
N LEU A 186 -33.81 30.77 -47.81
CA LEU A 186 -32.66 29.91 -48.10
C LEU A 186 -31.61 29.90 -46.97
N THR A 187 -31.58 30.94 -46.13
CA THR A 187 -30.56 31.06 -45.06
C THR A 187 -30.79 30.04 -43.94
N ALA A 188 -32.02 29.53 -43.79
CA ALA A 188 -32.40 28.48 -42.84
C ALA A 188 -31.78 27.10 -43.15
N TYR A 189 -31.04 26.94 -44.25
CA TYR A 189 -30.50 25.64 -44.69
C TYR A 189 -28.95 25.56 -44.62
N GLY A 190 -28.27 26.66 -44.29
CA GLY A 190 -26.81 26.77 -44.27
C GLY A 190 -26.10 26.23 -43.02
N HIS A 191 -26.70 25.31 -42.26
CA HIS A 191 -26.15 24.86 -40.98
C HIS A 191 -25.05 23.80 -41.15
N LEU A 192 -23.93 23.95 -40.42
CA LEU A 192 -22.83 22.99 -40.36
C LEU A 192 -22.53 22.57 -38.91
N PRO A 193 -21.93 21.39 -38.68
CA PRO A 193 -21.41 21.02 -37.36
C PRO A 193 -20.33 22.01 -36.91
N CYS A 194 -20.39 22.43 -35.64
CA CYS A 194 -19.36 23.26 -35.03
C CYS A 194 -18.81 22.56 -33.79
N PHE A 195 -17.47 22.53 -33.66
CA PHE A 195 -16.79 22.02 -32.49
C PHE A 195 -16.29 23.17 -31.61
N PHE A 196 -16.65 23.13 -30.33
CA PHE A 196 -16.15 24.08 -29.34
C PHE A 196 -15.15 23.35 -28.45
N LYS A 197 -13.88 23.79 -28.47
CA LYS A 197 -12.84 23.19 -27.63
C LYS A 197 -13.09 23.49 -26.16
N GLY A 198 -12.89 22.50 -25.29
CA GLY A 198 -12.85 22.68 -23.84
C GLY A 198 -11.52 23.28 -23.35
N GLN A 199 -11.42 23.53 -22.05
CA GLN A 199 -10.16 23.86 -21.37
C GLN A 199 -9.60 22.61 -20.67
N MET A 200 -8.28 22.43 -20.75
CA MET A 200 -7.59 21.32 -20.10
C MET A 200 -7.08 21.75 -18.73
N ASP A 201 -7.56 21.09 -17.68
CA ASP A 201 -7.05 21.24 -16.31
C ASP A 201 -5.91 20.23 -16.09
N TYR A 202 -4.68 20.74 -16.00
CA TYR A 202 -3.51 19.90 -15.77
C TYR A 202 -3.50 19.25 -14.38
N GLN A 203 -4.04 19.91 -13.35
CA GLN A 203 -4.05 19.35 -11.99
C GLN A 203 -5.05 18.21 -11.89
N ALA A 204 -6.25 18.38 -12.46
CA ALA A 204 -7.21 17.29 -12.58
C ALA A 204 -6.63 16.13 -13.41
N LEU A 205 -5.95 16.43 -14.52
CA LEU A 205 -5.30 15.42 -15.35
C LEU A 205 -4.22 14.65 -14.59
N LYS A 206 -3.34 15.36 -13.86
CA LYS A 206 -2.29 14.76 -13.04
C LYS A 206 -2.89 13.88 -11.93
N ALA A 207 -3.97 14.31 -11.28
CA ALA A 207 -4.67 13.52 -10.28
C ALA A 207 -5.28 12.24 -10.88
N MET A 208 -5.86 12.31 -12.08
CA MET A 208 -6.39 11.14 -12.80
C MET A 208 -5.29 10.19 -13.29
N TYR A 209 -4.12 10.72 -13.69
CA TYR A 209 -2.99 9.92 -14.13
C TYR A 209 -2.29 9.21 -12.96
N GLY A 210 -2.23 9.86 -11.79
CA GLY A 210 -1.55 9.38 -10.61
C GLY A 210 -0.19 10.07 -10.39
N THR A 211 0.46 9.72 -9.28
CA THR A 211 1.73 10.32 -8.86
C THR A 211 2.75 9.25 -8.49
N LEU A 212 4.03 9.57 -8.70
CA LEU A 212 5.13 8.75 -8.21
C LEU A 212 5.41 9.13 -6.75
N MET A 213 5.45 8.13 -5.88
CA MET A 213 5.85 8.31 -4.49
C MET A 213 7.35 8.06 -4.37
N ASP A 214 8.07 9.01 -3.76
CA ASP A 214 9.45 8.78 -3.33
C ASP A 214 9.45 8.15 -1.91
N PRO A 215 9.94 6.91 -1.76
CA PRO A 215 10.02 6.26 -0.46
C PRO A 215 10.93 6.99 0.55
N GLU A 216 11.84 7.86 0.12
CA GLU A 216 12.74 8.62 1.00
C GLU A 216 12.02 9.68 1.84
N HIS A 217 10.84 10.13 1.40
CA HIS A 217 10.00 11.03 2.19
C HIS A 217 9.41 10.36 3.43
N ILE A 218 9.31 9.02 3.43
CA ILE A 218 8.89 8.27 4.62
C ILE A 218 10.05 8.20 5.60
N LYS A 219 9.88 8.82 6.76
CA LYS A 219 10.86 8.78 7.84
C LYS A 219 10.27 8.14 9.08
N VAL A 220 11.03 7.21 9.65
CA VAL A 220 10.69 6.57 10.90
C VAL A 220 11.88 6.67 11.85
N ALA A 221 11.64 7.15 13.07
CA ALA A 221 12.67 7.31 14.09
C ALA A 221 12.15 6.82 15.44
N ARG A 222 12.88 5.93 16.11
CA ARG A 222 12.48 5.39 17.42
C ARG A 222 12.48 6.50 18.48
N LEU A 223 11.35 6.71 19.12
CA LEU A 223 11.16 7.67 20.21
C LEU A 223 11.39 7.03 21.58
N ALA A 224 10.84 5.83 21.77
CA ALA A 224 10.91 5.11 23.03
C ALA A 224 10.91 3.60 22.80
N ASN A 225 11.49 2.90 23.75
CA ASN A 225 11.42 1.46 23.88
C ASN A 225 11.37 1.11 25.36
N PHE A 226 10.38 0.33 25.76
CA PHE A 226 10.19 -0.08 27.13
C PHE A 226 9.55 -1.46 27.20
N LYS A 227 9.77 -2.15 28.32
CA LYS A 227 9.18 -3.45 28.59
C LYS A 227 8.39 -3.39 29.89
N ASN A 228 7.06 -3.30 29.74
CA ASN A 228 6.13 -3.19 30.86
C ASN A 228 5.51 -4.54 31.23
N PHE A 229 5.57 -5.51 30.33
CA PHE A 229 4.83 -6.77 30.45
C PHE A 229 5.75 -7.97 30.20
N SER A 230 5.34 -9.14 30.68
CA SER A 230 5.99 -10.42 30.40
C SER A 230 5.35 -11.18 29.24
N ASN A 231 4.11 -10.84 28.90
CA ASN A 231 3.28 -11.53 27.90
C ASN A 231 3.27 -10.79 26.56
N THR A 232 2.86 -11.48 25.50
CA THR A 232 2.66 -10.90 24.17
C THR A 232 1.74 -9.68 24.24
N ILE A 233 2.17 -8.59 23.59
CA ILE A 233 1.30 -7.45 23.34
C ILE A 233 0.40 -7.80 22.16
N VAL A 234 -0.80 -8.26 22.48
CA VAL A 234 -1.76 -8.80 21.51
C VAL A 234 -2.30 -7.67 20.66
N SER A 235 -2.80 -6.58 21.25
CA SER A 235 -3.36 -5.46 20.48
C SER A 235 -2.99 -4.11 21.09
N ILE A 236 -2.93 -3.09 20.23
CA ILE A 236 -2.64 -1.70 20.58
C ILE A 236 -3.70 -0.83 19.89
N HIS A 237 -4.21 0.17 20.60
CA HIS A 237 -5.07 1.19 20.04
C HIS A 237 -4.67 2.56 20.59
N SER A 238 -4.12 3.39 19.73
CA SER A 238 -3.62 4.72 20.02
C SER A 238 -4.79 5.68 20.20
N VAL A 239 -4.74 6.46 21.28
CA VAL A 239 -5.72 7.50 21.61
C VAL A 239 -5.22 8.87 21.13
N SER A 240 -3.91 9.07 21.21
CA SER A 240 -3.20 10.26 20.74
C SER A 240 -1.75 9.87 20.44
N GLU A 241 -0.95 10.83 19.95
CA GLU A 241 0.48 10.64 19.71
C GLU A 241 1.23 10.08 20.94
N ASP A 242 0.76 10.47 22.14
CA ASP A 242 1.45 10.19 23.39
C ASP A 242 0.78 9.12 24.25
N LEU A 243 -0.41 8.64 23.86
CA LEU A 243 -1.21 7.72 24.67
C LEU A 243 -1.79 6.59 23.82
N ALA A 244 -1.64 5.36 24.29
CA ALA A 244 -2.23 4.18 23.66
C ALA A 244 -2.78 3.20 24.70
N TRP A 245 -3.92 2.58 24.37
CA TRP A 245 -4.40 1.40 25.04
C TRP A 245 -3.63 0.19 24.54
N VAL A 246 -3.17 -0.63 25.47
CA VAL A 246 -2.37 -1.83 25.20
C VAL A 246 -3.02 -3.01 25.89
N HIS A 247 -3.16 -4.11 25.17
CA HIS A 247 -3.80 -5.33 25.65
C HIS A 247 -2.91 -6.55 25.40
N GLY A 248 -2.78 -7.41 26.42
CA GLY A 248 -2.14 -8.71 26.34
C GLY A 248 -3.09 -9.83 26.77
N TRP A 249 -2.58 -11.07 26.84
CA TRP A 249 -3.37 -12.24 27.30
C TRP A 249 -3.56 -12.32 28.83
N ASP A 250 -3.36 -11.22 29.55
CA ASP A 250 -3.60 -11.10 30.99
C ASP A 250 -5.01 -10.57 31.32
N CYS A 251 -5.92 -10.63 30.34
CA CYS A 251 -7.32 -10.20 30.46
C CYS A 251 -7.48 -8.72 30.89
N SER A 252 -6.47 -7.88 30.66
CA SER A 252 -6.43 -6.49 31.11
C SER A 252 -6.06 -5.54 29.97
N ALA A 253 -6.59 -4.32 30.01
CA ALA A 253 -6.23 -3.23 29.12
C ALA A 253 -5.53 -2.12 29.90
N TYR A 254 -4.42 -1.61 29.36
CA TYR A 254 -3.57 -0.61 30.00
C TYR A 254 -3.47 0.64 29.13
N LEU A 255 -3.82 1.81 29.68
CA LEU A 255 -3.57 3.09 29.02
C LEU A 255 -2.15 3.53 29.36
N LEU A 256 -1.26 3.51 28.38
CA LEU A 256 0.15 3.86 28.55
C LEU A 256 0.47 5.19 27.89
N SER A 257 1.39 5.93 28.50
CA SER A 257 2.10 7.03 27.82
C SER A 257 3.20 6.50 26.90
N ASN A 258 3.63 7.31 25.93
CA ASN A 258 4.74 7.01 25.00
C ASN A 258 6.11 6.79 25.68
N ILE A 259 6.23 7.05 26.98
CA ILE A 259 7.42 6.72 27.80
C ILE A 259 7.20 5.50 28.71
N GLY A 260 6.11 4.76 28.55
CA GLY A 260 5.83 3.53 29.30
C GLY A 260 5.19 3.73 30.67
N VAL A 261 4.74 4.94 31.03
CA VAL A 261 3.99 5.15 32.28
C VAL A 261 2.52 4.72 32.12
N THR A 262 2.06 3.79 32.96
CA THR A 262 0.65 3.37 33.04
C THR A 262 -0.20 4.46 33.69
N LYS A 263 -1.24 4.91 33.00
CA LYS A 263 -2.19 5.94 33.44
C LYS A 263 -3.48 5.33 33.99
N LYS A 264 -3.97 4.26 33.38
CA LYS A 264 -5.21 3.56 33.76
C LYS A 264 -5.09 2.09 33.41
N THR A 265 -5.72 1.23 34.23
CA THR A 265 -5.87 -0.20 33.98
C THR A 265 -7.33 -0.56 34.08
N ILE A 266 -7.81 -1.42 33.18
CA ILE A 266 -9.18 -1.92 33.19
C ILE A 266 -9.15 -3.44 33.00
N GLU A 267 -9.86 -4.17 33.83
CA GLU A 267 -10.00 -5.63 33.74
C GLU A 267 -11.12 -5.98 32.76
N MET A 268 -10.79 -6.72 31.70
CA MET A 268 -11.74 -7.18 30.69
C MET A 268 -12.41 -8.50 31.09
N ASN A 269 -11.76 -9.29 31.97
CA ASN A 269 -12.23 -10.59 32.44
C ASN A 269 -12.57 -11.60 31.34
N SER A 270 -12.00 -11.39 30.15
CA SER A 270 -12.15 -12.23 28.96
C SER A 270 -10.83 -12.25 28.21
N LEU A 271 -10.44 -13.42 27.69
CA LEU A 271 -9.35 -13.50 26.74
C LEU A 271 -9.81 -12.98 25.39
N SER A 272 -9.06 -12.02 24.85
CA SER A 272 -9.33 -11.44 23.55
C SER A 272 -8.09 -11.49 22.66
N ASN A 273 -8.33 -11.68 21.36
CA ASN A 273 -7.27 -11.60 20.36
C ASN A 273 -7.20 -10.22 19.70
N ASP A 274 -8.23 -9.38 19.86
CA ASP A 274 -8.24 -8.02 19.35
C ASP A 274 -9.32 -7.15 20.01
N PHE A 275 -9.10 -5.84 20.03
CA PHE A 275 -10.10 -4.88 20.47
C PHE A 275 -10.05 -3.62 19.60
N ILE A 276 -11.18 -2.93 19.55
CA ILE A 276 -11.30 -1.59 18.96
C ILE A 276 -11.86 -0.63 19.99
N VAL A 277 -11.61 0.66 19.80
CA VAL A 277 -12.25 1.70 20.61
C VAL A 277 -13.27 2.45 19.75
N GLY A 278 -14.53 2.36 20.18
CA GLY A 278 -15.66 3.06 19.58
C GLY A 278 -15.77 4.52 20.03
N PRO A 279 -16.77 5.26 19.53
CA PRO A 279 -17.10 6.60 20.03
C PRO A 279 -17.33 6.60 21.55
N GLY A 280 -16.88 7.65 22.24
CA GLY A 280 -17.05 7.77 23.70
C GLY A 280 -16.19 6.81 24.52
N GLY A 281 -15.06 6.34 23.96
CA GLY A 281 -14.09 5.52 24.71
C GLY A 281 -14.54 4.09 25.00
N ILE A 282 -15.63 3.62 24.37
CA ILE A 282 -16.14 2.26 24.57
C ILE A 282 -15.19 1.25 23.92
N HIS A 283 -14.71 0.31 24.71
CA HIS A 283 -13.86 -0.78 24.24
C HIS A 283 -14.73 -1.92 23.74
N ILE A 284 -14.48 -2.42 22.53
CA ILE A 284 -15.20 -3.57 21.97
C ILE A 284 -14.19 -4.62 21.58
N PHE A 285 -14.43 -5.85 22.01
CA PHE A 285 -13.46 -6.92 21.89
C PHE A 285 -14.14 -8.26 21.63
N THR A 286 -13.38 -9.19 21.06
CA THR A 286 -13.82 -10.55 20.82
C THR A 286 -13.60 -11.39 22.08
N ASP A 287 -14.59 -12.20 22.45
CA ASP A 287 -14.47 -13.23 23.48
C ASP A 287 -14.56 -14.59 22.78
N PHE A 288 -13.39 -15.17 22.52
CA PHE A 288 -13.28 -16.42 21.79
C PHE A 288 -13.55 -17.66 22.66
N GLU A 289 -13.66 -17.52 23.98
CA GLU A 289 -14.02 -18.62 24.87
C GLU A 289 -15.54 -18.79 24.95
N ASN A 290 -16.29 -17.69 24.86
CA ASN A 290 -17.74 -17.68 24.97
C ASN A 290 -18.49 -17.56 23.63
N ASP A 291 -17.77 -17.37 22.53
CA ASP A 291 -18.31 -17.07 21.20
C ASP A 291 -19.19 -15.81 21.21
N GLU A 292 -18.64 -14.72 21.73
CA GLU A 292 -19.36 -13.45 21.94
C GLU A 292 -18.52 -12.26 21.51
N ILE A 293 -19.21 -11.16 21.18
CA ILE A 293 -18.62 -9.83 21.08
C ILE A 293 -19.10 -9.04 22.28
N LYS A 294 -18.18 -8.44 23.02
CA LYS A 294 -18.47 -7.69 24.25
C LYS A 294 -18.04 -6.25 24.11
N LYS A 295 -18.78 -5.36 24.77
CA LYS A 295 -18.40 -3.96 24.97
C LYS A 295 -18.14 -3.68 26.44
N MET A 296 -17.23 -2.76 26.68
CA MET A 296 -16.88 -2.27 27.99
C MET A 296 -16.92 -0.74 28.01
N ASP A 297 -17.67 -0.19 28.96
CA ASP A 297 -17.76 1.25 29.17
C ASP A 297 -16.51 1.81 29.89
N GLU A 298 -16.44 3.13 30.00
CA GLU A 298 -15.31 3.81 30.66
C GLU A 298 -15.15 3.47 32.15
N ASN A 299 -16.21 2.92 32.77
CA ASN A 299 -16.24 2.47 34.16
C ASN A 299 -15.83 1.00 34.32
N GLY A 300 -15.48 0.32 33.22
CA GLY A 300 -15.10 -1.09 33.22
C GLY A 300 -16.28 -2.06 33.26
N ARG A 301 -17.52 -1.61 33.01
CA ARG A 301 -18.68 -2.50 32.97
C ARG A 301 -18.74 -3.21 31.63
N VAL A 302 -18.69 -4.53 31.66
CA VAL A 302 -18.74 -5.39 30.48
C VAL A 302 -20.19 -5.82 30.19
N SER A 303 -20.60 -5.75 28.93
CA SER A 303 -21.88 -6.27 28.44
C SER A 303 -21.72 -6.96 27.09
N VAL A 304 -22.55 -7.95 26.81
CA VAL A 304 -22.54 -8.68 25.53
C VAL A 304 -23.29 -7.84 24.49
N ILE A 305 -22.68 -7.66 23.31
CA ILE A 305 -23.34 -7.06 22.14
C ILE A 305 -24.11 -8.14 21.39
N VAL A 306 -23.43 -9.22 21.00
CA VAL A 306 -24.00 -10.28 20.16
C VAL A 306 -23.29 -11.60 20.39
N SER A 307 -24.04 -12.71 20.34
CA SER A 307 -23.47 -14.06 20.29
C SER A 307 -23.13 -14.42 18.86
N THR A 308 -21.95 -14.99 18.64
CA THR A 308 -21.47 -15.40 17.32
C THR A 308 -21.65 -16.90 17.08
N LYS A 309 -22.26 -17.63 18.02
CA LYS A 309 -22.48 -19.07 17.90
C LYS A 309 -23.19 -19.44 16.59
N PRO A 310 -22.75 -20.51 15.91
CA PRO A 310 -21.75 -21.49 16.34
C PRO A 310 -20.28 -21.14 15.97
N LEU A 311 -20.00 -19.90 15.54
CA LEU A 311 -18.66 -19.49 15.11
C LEU A 311 -17.93 -18.72 16.21
N THR A 312 -16.62 -18.91 16.27
CA THR A 312 -15.74 -18.25 17.23
C THR A 312 -15.15 -16.97 16.64
N PRO A 313 -15.26 -15.82 17.33
CA PRO A 313 -14.71 -14.55 16.87
C PRO A 313 -13.21 -14.46 17.21
N ILE A 314 -12.38 -14.14 16.22
CA ILE A 314 -10.92 -14.05 16.37
C ILE A 314 -10.49 -12.59 16.37
N GLY A 315 -10.54 -11.93 15.21
CA GLY A 315 -10.16 -10.52 15.05
C GLY A 315 -11.37 -9.60 14.98
N ILE A 316 -11.18 -8.36 15.40
CA ILE A 316 -12.17 -7.28 15.24
C ILE A 316 -11.47 -6.03 14.72
N GLY A 317 -12.10 -5.36 13.76
CA GLY A 317 -11.63 -4.11 13.17
C GLY A 317 -12.76 -3.11 13.02
N LYS A 318 -12.42 -1.83 13.04
CA LYS A 318 -13.40 -0.75 12.86
C LYS A 318 -13.66 -0.53 11.36
N SER A 319 -14.92 -0.33 10.99
CA SER A 319 -15.29 0.16 9.66
C SER A 319 -15.28 1.69 9.63
N LEU A 320 -15.18 2.29 8.43
CA LEU A 320 -15.23 3.74 8.25
C LEU A 320 -16.53 4.36 8.77
N ASP A 321 -17.65 3.62 8.64
CA ASP A 321 -18.97 4.03 9.12
C ASP A 321 -19.17 3.83 10.63
N GLY A 322 -18.14 3.39 11.37
CA GLY A 322 -18.21 3.14 12.81
C GLY A 322 -18.81 1.79 13.21
N ASN A 323 -19.06 0.90 12.25
CA ASN A 323 -19.45 -0.49 12.48
C ASN A 323 -18.22 -1.38 12.75
N MET A 324 -18.45 -2.68 12.90
CA MET A 324 -17.44 -3.66 13.27
C MET A 324 -17.27 -4.71 12.19
N LEU A 325 -16.03 -4.92 11.74
CA LEU A 325 -15.64 -6.07 10.95
C LEU A 325 -15.09 -7.15 11.87
N VAL A 326 -15.67 -8.34 11.83
CA VAL A 326 -15.36 -9.43 12.76
C VAL A 326 -14.95 -10.66 11.97
N ALA A 327 -13.77 -11.20 12.29
CA ALA A 327 -13.28 -12.44 11.73
C ALA A 327 -13.80 -13.63 12.52
N LEU A 328 -14.44 -14.57 11.83
CA LEU A 328 -15.15 -15.70 12.43
C LEU A 328 -14.67 -17.03 11.86
N VAL A 329 -14.55 -18.03 12.73
CA VAL A 329 -14.08 -19.38 12.38
C VAL A 329 -14.92 -20.45 13.06
N ASP A 330 -15.18 -21.58 12.39
CA ASP A 330 -15.79 -22.78 13.02
C ASP A 330 -14.82 -23.62 13.88
N ASP A 331 -13.51 -23.38 13.79
CA ASP A 331 -12.43 -24.21 14.31
C ASP A 331 -11.07 -23.48 14.14
N TYR A 332 -10.06 -23.85 14.93
CA TYR A 332 -8.76 -23.19 14.95
C TYR A 332 -7.72 -23.79 13.99
N SER A 333 -8.04 -24.87 13.29
CA SER A 333 -7.15 -25.54 12.33
C SER A 333 -6.90 -24.70 11.08
N PHE A 334 -5.69 -24.82 10.54
CA PHE A 334 -5.32 -24.26 9.24
C PHE A 334 -5.78 -25.15 8.05
N LYS A 335 -6.36 -26.32 8.32
CA LYS A 335 -6.86 -27.22 7.28
C LYS A 335 -8.31 -26.92 6.96
N ILE A 336 -8.56 -26.50 5.73
CA ILE A 336 -9.91 -26.23 5.23
C ILE A 336 -10.48 -27.50 4.60
N ASN A 337 -11.75 -27.78 4.87
CA ASN A 337 -12.55 -28.75 4.12
C ASN A 337 -13.82 -28.07 3.58
N THR A 338 -14.68 -28.81 2.88
CA THR A 338 -15.92 -28.26 2.29
C THR A 338 -16.87 -27.66 3.32
N ASN A 339 -16.92 -28.20 4.54
CA ASN A 339 -17.83 -27.77 5.60
C ASN A 339 -17.28 -26.62 6.47
N SER A 340 -15.99 -26.27 6.35
CA SER A 340 -15.39 -25.16 7.11
C SER A 340 -16.08 -23.83 6.76
N LYS A 341 -16.45 -23.05 7.77
CA LYS A 341 -16.96 -21.68 7.70
C LYS A 341 -15.92 -20.71 8.26
N ARG A 342 -15.18 -20.06 7.37
CA ARG A 342 -14.18 -19.03 7.68
C ARG A 342 -14.57 -17.75 6.95
N LEU A 343 -14.93 -16.71 7.68
CA LEU A 343 -15.56 -15.54 7.06
C LEU A 343 -15.33 -14.26 7.87
N LEU A 344 -15.56 -13.14 7.22
CA LEU A 344 -15.72 -11.85 7.89
C LEU A 344 -17.20 -11.46 7.93
N LYS A 345 -17.66 -10.89 9.05
CA LYS A 345 -18.96 -10.22 9.12
C LYS A 345 -18.79 -8.74 9.40
N LEU A 346 -19.53 -7.93 8.66
CA LEU A 346 -19.82 -6.55 9.01
C LEU A 346 -21.04 -6.54 9.92
N ILE A 347 -20.86 -6.08 11.15
CA ILE A 347 -21.87 -6.06 12.21
C ILE A 347 -22.01 -4.61 12.70
N SER A 348 -23.24 -4.13 12.85
CA SER A 348 -23.51 -2.82 13.42
C SER A 348 -23.08 -2.76 14.89
N ILE A 349 -22.86 -1.56 15.42
CA ILE A 349 -22.49 -1.36 16.83
C ILE A 349 -23.51 -1.95 17.83
N ASP A 350 -24.76 -2.10 17.38
CA ASP A 350 -25.87 -2.67 18.15
C ASP A 350 -25.99 -4.20 18.02
N GLY A 351 -25.15 -4.82 17.19
CA GLY A 351 -25.08 -6.27 17.02
C GLY A 351 -25.83 -6.83 15.80
N GLU A 352 -26.34 -5.98 14.91
CA GLU A 352 -27.06 -6.43 13.71
C GLU A 352 -26.09 -6.84 12.60
N GLU A 353 -26.30 -8.01 12.01
CA GLU A 353 -25.51 -8.48 10.87
C GLU A 353 -25.89 -7.71 9.60
N MET A 354 -24.91 -7.08 8.97
CA MET A 354 -25.13 -6.28 7.75
C MET A 354 -24.64 -7.00 6.49
N ARG A 355 -23.49 -7.68 6.57
CA ARG A 355 -22.87 -8.36 5.43
C ARG A 355 -21.92 -9.45 5.89
N ALA A 356 -21.77 -10.50 5.10
CA ALA A 356 -20.77 -11.54 5.28
C ALA A 356 -19.89 -11.68 4.04
N PHE A 357 -18.60 -11.96 4.26
CA PHE A 357 -17.60 -12.21 3.24
C PHE A 357 -17.00 -13.59 3.50
N GLU A 358 -17.37 -14.58 2.69
CA GLU A 358 -16.89 -15.96 2.83
C GLU A 358 -16.29 -16.49 1.52
N PHE A 359 -16.88 -16.11 0.38
CA PHE A 359 -16.50 -16.58 -0.94
C PHE A 359 -16.11 -15.43 -1.87
N ASP A 360 -15.23 -15.71 -2.82
CA ASP A 360 -14.86 -14.75 -3.88
C ASP A 360 -16.00 -14.58 -4.89
N LYS A 361 -15.77 -13.77 -5.93
CA LYS A 361 -16.75 -13.44 -6.99
C LYS A 361 -17.36 -14.65 -7.71
N ASP A 362 -16.70 -15.80 -7.68
CA ASP A 362 -17.21 -17.06 -8.24
C ASP A 362 -18.26 -17.76 -7.34
N GLY A 363 -18.44 -17.29 -6.10
CA GLY A 363 -19.37 -17.85 -5.13
C GLY A 363 -18.95 -19.20 -4.55
N SER A 364 -17.73 -19.69 -4.82
CA SER A 364 -17.29 -21.03 -4.43
C SER A 364 -15.87 -21.08 -3.85
N THR A 365 -14.99 -20.18 -4.25
CA THR A 365 -13.62 -20.08 -3.75
C THR A 365 -13.64 -19.43 -2.37
N LYS A 366 -13.23 -20.19 -1.34
CA LYS A 366 -13.16 -19.68 0.04
C LYS A 366 -12.10 -18.60 0.20
N LEU A 367 -12.49 -17.51 0.84
CA LEU A 367 -11.63 -16.35 1.03
C LEU A 367 -10.66 -16.49 2.20
N PHE A 368 -10.82 -17.44 3.13
CA PHE A 368 -9.98 -17.46 4.32
C PHE A 368 -9.66 -18.86 4.81
N THR A 369 -8.47 -18.99 5.39
CA THR A 369 -8.02 -20.16 6.14
C THR A 369 -8.30 -19.99 7.62
N LYS A 370 -7.79 -18.90 8.20
CA LYS A 370 -7.99 -18.47 9.57
C LYS A 370 -7.79 -16.94 9.63
N PRO A 371 -8.84 -16.16 9.32
CA PRO A 371 -8.74 -14.70 9.36
C PRO A 371 -8.50 -14.28 10.82
N HIS A 372 -7.44 -13.51 11.05
CA HIS A 372 -6.93 -13.23 12.39
C HIS A 372 -6.95 -11.75 12.75
N ARG A 373 -6.62 -10.87 11.80
CA ARG A 373 -6.78 -9.41 11.94
C ARG A 373 -7.51 -8.87 10.75
N VAL A 374 -8.32 -7.85 11.00
CA VAL A 374 -9.09 -7.17 9.97
C VAL A 374 -9.08 -5.67 10.24
N PHE A 375 -9.01 -4.91 9.18
CA PHE A 375 -9.01 -3.46 9.22
C PHE A 375 -9.63 -2.93 7.92
N GLN A 376 -10.40 -1.84 8.00
CA GLN A 376 -10.90 -1.15 6.80
C GLN A 376 -10.04 0.08 6.51
N ASN A 377 -9.41 0.09 5.35
CA ASN A 377 -8.56 1.19 4.89
C ASN A 377 -9.42 2.39 4.45
N TYR A 378 -8.84 3.60 4.45
CA TYR A 378 -9.53 4.84 4.08
C TYR A 378 -9.98 4.87 2.61
N ASN A 379 -9.43 4.00 1.76
CA ASN A 379 -9.90 3.77 0.39
C ASN A 379 -11.08 2.76 0.31
N THR A 380 -11.70 2.42 1.44
CA THR A 380 -12.81 1.45 1.62
C THR A 380 -12.45 -0.03 1.48
N ASP A 381 -11.21 -0.34 1.10
CA ASP A 381 -10.75 -1.73 1.00
C ASP A 381 -10.69 -2.39 2.39
N ILE A 382 -10.97 -3.69 2.42
CA ILE A 382 -10.91 -4.51 3.64
C ILE A 382 -9.58 -5.27 3.62
N CYS A 383 -8.69 -4.95 4.56
CA CYS A 383 -7.40 -5.58 4.71
C CYS A 383 -7.47 -6.65 5.79
N VAL A 384 -7.01 -7.86 5.48
CA VAL A 384 -7.16 -9.04 6.33
C VAL A 384 -5.83 -9.78 6.44
N ILE A 385 -5.40 -10.04 7.66
CA ILE A 385 -4.34 -11.03 7.90
C ILE A 385 -5.00 -12.40 8.01
N ASP A 386 -4.78 -13.24 7.01
CA ASP A 386 -5.21 -14.63 7.00
C ASP A 386 -4.04 -15.56 7.35
N GLN A 387 -4.15 -16.27 8.47
CA GLN A 387 -3.12 -17.22 8.90
C GLN A 387 -3.28 -18.55 8.18
N ILE A 388 -2.22 -18.98 7.49
CA ILE A 388 -2.18 -20.25 6.75
C ILE A 388 -1.34 -21.32 7.47
N GLY A 389 -0.73 -20.96 8.60
CA GLY A 389 0.04 -21.85 9.46
C GLY A 389 0.52 -21.15 10.73
N GLN A 390 1.25 -21.86 11.59
CA GLN A 390 1.67 -21.34 12.91
C GLN A 390 2.57 -20.10 12.84
N SER A 391 3.41 -20.00 11.79
CA SER A 391 4.32 -18.87 11.54
C SER A 391 4.31 -18.52 10.06
N SER A 392 3.12 -18.51 9.47
CA SER A 392 2.91 -18.17 8.06
C SER A 392 1.51 -17.62 7.84
N GLY A 393 1.39 -16.56 7.07
CA GLY A 393 0.13 -15.94 6.71
C GLY A 393 0.20 -15.24 5.36
N VAL A 394 -0.92 -14.63 5.00
CA VAL A 394 -1.05 -13.75 3.84
C VAL A 394 -1.81 -12.50 4.28
N LEU A 395 -1.36 -11.34 3.81
CA LEU A 395 -2.19 -10.14 3.83
C LEU A 395 -3.07 -10.19 2.59
N ARG A 396 -4.37 -10.38 2.78
CA ARG A 396 -5.39 -10.40 1.74
C ARG A 396 -6.16 -9.09 1.77
N VAL A 397 -6.20 -8.40 0.64
CA VAL A 397 -6.95 -7.14 0.52
C VAL A 397 -8.13 -7.34 -0.41
N LEU A 398 -9.32 -7.02 0.10
CA LEU A 398 -10.58 -7.09 -0.62
C LEU A 398 -11.06 -5.68 -0.97
N SER A 399 -11.75 -5.51 -2.10
CA SER A 399 -12.53 -4.31 -2.35
C SER A 399 -13.77 -4.26 -1.44
N SER A 400 -14.43 -3.11 -1.39
CA SER A 400 -15.65 -2.90 -0.59
C SER A 400 -16.83 -3.80 -0.97
N ASP A 401 -16.83 -4.36 -2.18
CA ASP A 401 -17.77 -5.39 -2.65
C ASP A 401 -17.41 -6.81 -2.17
N GLY A 402 -16.24 -7.01 -1.56
CA GLY A 402 -15.77 -8.31 -1.06
C GLY A 402 -14.85 -9.08 -2.00
N ALA A 403 -14.53 -8.56 -3.19
CA ALA A 403 -13.68 -9.26 -4.14
C ALA A 403 -12.19 -9.12 -3.82
N VAL A 404 -11.41 -10.17 -4.08
CA VAL A 404 -9.95 -10.13 -3.86
C VAL A 404 -9.29 -9.15 -4.83
N LYS A 405 -8.56 -8.17 -4.30
CA LYS A 405 -7.71 -7.26 -5.09
C LYS A 405 -6.31 -7.81 -5.25
N PHE A 406 -5.68 -8.22 -4.14
CA PHE A 406 -4.35 -8.81 -4.14
C PHE A 406 -4.07 -9.58 -2.85
N ASP A 407 -3.09 -10.48 -2.94
CA ASP A 407 -2.49 -11.20 -1.81
C ASP A 407 -1.01 -10.77 -1.70
N TYR A 408 -0.59 -10.39 -0.49
CA TYR A 408 0.80 -10.10 -0.18
C TYR A 408 1.39 -11.15 0.78
N ARG A 409 2.48 -11.77 0.36
CA ARG A 409 3.14 -12.91 1.04
C ARG A 409 4.56 -12.59 1.52
N GLY A 410 4.83 -11.30 1.78
CA GLY A 410 6.16 -10.82 2.13
C GLY A 410 7.00 -10.47 0.91
N ASN A 411 7.99 -9.60 1.12
CA ASN A 411 8.89 -9.11 0.08
C ASN A 411 10.18 -9.92 -0.01
N TYR A 412 10.53 -10.67 1.05
CA TYR A 412 11.77 -11.43 1.13
C TYR A 412 11.62 -12.77 0.40
N VAL A 413 12.09 -12.81 -0.84
CA VAL A 413 12.03 -14.00 -1.68
C VAL A 413 12.86 -15.10 -1.02
N LYS A 414 12.16 -16.15 -0.55
CA LYS A 414 12.63 -17.42 0.08
C LYS A 414 12.39 -17.60 1.58
N LYS A 415 11.69 -16.71 2.29
CA LYS A 415 11.33 -16.98 3.70
C LYS A 415 9.81 -16.90 3.96
N ARG A 416 9.37 -17.56 5.04
CA ARG A 416 7.97 -17.56 5.49
C ARG A 416 7.58 -16.16 5.96
N PHE A 417 6.44 -15.66 5.55
CA PHE A 417 5.92 -14.38 6.02
C PHE A 417 4.92 -14.63 7.15
N ASP A 418 5.16 -14.10 8.35
CA ASP A 418 4.27 -14.25 9.52
C ASP A 418 3.64 -12.90 9.91
N PRO A 419 2.63 -12.44 9.15
CA PRO A 419 1.94 -11.19 9.44
C PRO A 419 1.13 -11.26 10.74
N ARG A 420 1.27 -10.27 11.62
CA ARG A 420 0.52 -10.22 12.90
C ARG A 420 -0.18 -8.89 13.18
N GLY A 421 0.51 -7.77 12.97
CA GLY A 421 -0.04 -6.43 13.11
C GLY A 421 -0.39 -5.82 11.76
N LEU A 422 -1.47 -5.03 11.71
CA LEU A 422 -1.98 -4.40 10.50
C LEU A 422 -2.55 -3.02 10.82
N VAL A 423 -2.11 -1.99 10.09
CA VAL A 423 -2.68 -0.63 10.14
C VAL A 423 -2.49 0.07 8.78
N CYS A 424 -3.09 1.24 8.56
CA CYS A 424 -2.77 2.09 7.42
C CYS A 424 -2.44 3.53 7.82
N ASP A 425 -1.76 4.25 6.94
CA ASP A 425 -1.58 5.69 7.08
C ASP A 425 -2.68 6.49 6.37
N GLY A 426 -2.62 7.82 6.48
CA GLY A 426 -3.57 8.72 5.82
C GLY A 426 -3.51 8.72 4.28
N ASN A 427 -2.48 8.12 3.68
CA ASN A 427 -2.34 7.95 2.23
C ASN A 427 -2.83 6.55 1.78
N CYS A 428 -3.51 5.83 2.66
CA CYS A 428 -3.98 4.45 2.45
C CYS A 428 -2.83 3.44 2.26
N ASN A 429 -1.58 3.78 2.59
CA ASN A 429 -0.49 2.82 2.59
C ASN A 429 -0.72 1.80 3.70
N ILE A 430 -0.48 0.53 3.41
CA ILE A 430 -0.71 -0.56 4.36
C ILE A 430 0.59 -0.86 5.09
N ILE A 431 0.55 -0.83 6.42
CA ILE A 431 1.67 -1.17 7.30
C ILE A 431 1.38 -2.52 7.93
N VAL A 432 2.30 -3.47 7.75
CA VAL A 432 2.14 -4.84 8.25
C VAL A 432 3.42 -5.31 8.92
N THR A 433 3.30 -5.91 10.11
CA THR A 433 4.44 -6.46 10.84
C THR A 433 4.71 -7.90 10.39
N ASP A 434 5.97 -8.25 10.15
CA ASP A 434 6.42 -9.63 9.99
C ASP A 434 7.06 -10.10 11.30
N CYS A 435 6.29 -10.88 12.06
CA CYS A 435 6.67 -11.35 13.37
C CYS A 435 7.88 -12.30 13.33
N LEU A 436 8.08 -13.06 12.24
CA LEU A 436 9.17 -14.03 12.17
C LEU A 436 10.52 -13.34 11.93
N HIS A 437 10.52 -12.28 11.13
CA HIS A 437 11.75 -11.61 10.72
C HIS A 437 12.03 -10.29 11.45
N SER A 438 11.10 -9.84 12.28
CA SER A 438 11.17 -8.55 12.98
C SER A 438 11.31 -7.39 11.99
N PHE A 439 10.49 -7.42 10.96
CA PHE A 439 10.38 -6.35 9.97
C PHE A 439 9.00 -5.70 10.05
N ILE A 440 8.94 -4.41 9.74
CA ILE A 440 7.68 -3.72 9.48
C ILE A 440 7.70 -3.27 8.03
N HIS A 441 6.79 -3.84 7.26
CA HIS A 441 6.66 -3.58 5.83
C HIS A 441 5.66 -2.46 5.61
N MET A 442 5.93 -1.62 4.62
CA MET A 442 4.96 -0.70 4.07
C MET A 442 4.65 -1.07 2.63
N LEU A 443 3.36 -1.12 2.31
CA LEU A 443 2.84 -1.37 0.98
C LEU A 443 2.05 -0.16 0.49
N SER A 444 2.05 0.06 -0.82
CA SER A 444 1.14 1.02 -1.45
C SER A 444 -0.32 0.54 -1.31
N PRO A 445 -1.32 1.42 -1.55
CA PRO A 445 -2.72 1.02 -1.57
C PRO A 445 -3.03 -0.10 -2.58
N CYS A 446 -2.15 -0.28 -3.57
CA CYS A 446 -2.25 -1.31 -4.60
C CYS A 446 -1.49 -2.61 -4.25
N GLY A 447 -0.94 -2.72 -3.03
CA GLY A 447 -0.29 -3.94 -2.54
C GLY A 447 1.18 -4.08 -2.90
N GLU A 448 1.80 -3.03 -3.43
CA GLU A 448 3.21 -3.07 -3.82
C GLU A 448 4.11 -2.72 -2.65
N PHE A 449 5.15 -3.51 -2.43
CA PHE A 449 6.14 -3.20 -1.41
C PHE A 449 6.84 -1.86 -1.72
N ILE A 450 6.73 -0.92 -0.78
CA ILE A 450 7.41 0.39 -0.84
C ILE A 450 8.78 0.26 -0.18
N ARG A 451 8.80 -0.06 1.12
CA ARG A 451 10.03 -0.21 1.90
C ARG A 451 9.78 -0.93 3.22
N TYR A 452 10.88 -1.31 3.87
CA TYR A 452 10.87 -1.58 5.30
C TYR A 452 10.92 -0.24 6.02
N ILE A 453 9.97 0.00 6.93
CA ILE A 453 9.96 1.22 7.76
C ILE A 453 10.65 1.02 9.09
N VAL A 454 10.77 -0.23 9.55
CA VAL A 454 11.61 -0.62 10.68
C VAL A 454 12.28 -1.95 10.33
N THR A 455 13.61 -2.00 10.48
CA THR A 455 14.42 -3.19 10.19
C THR A 455 14.80 -3.94 11.46
N LYS A 456 15.32 -5.18 11.37
CA LYS A 456 15.71 -5.99 12.54
C LYS A 456 16.63 -5.28 13.55
N GLN A 457 17.51 -4.37 13.09
CA GLN A 457 18.40 -3.62 13.99
C GLN A 457 17.65 -2.56 14.81
N GLU A 458 16.53 -2.07 14.28
CA GLU A 458 15.72 -0.99 14.84
C GLU A 458 14.36 -1.47 15.34
N ALA A 459 14.03 -2.75 15.15
CA ALA A 459 12.76 -3.37 15.52
C ALA A 459 12.83 -3.91 16.95
N ILE A 460 11.65 -4.11 17.54
CA ILE A 460 11.50 -5.03 18.67
C ILE A 460 11.53 -6.46 18.14
N ASP A 461 11.94 -7.40 18.99
CA ASP A 461 11.88 -8.81 18.62
C ASP A 461 10.42 -9.25 18.46
N SER A 462 10.13 -9.87 17.32
CA SER A 462 8.83 -10.47 17.02
C SER A 462 7.64 -9.49 17.16
N PRO A 463 7.55 -8.44 16.32
CA PRO A 463 6.48 -7.45 16.35
C PRO A 463 5.13 -8.10 16.04
N TYR A 464 4.23 -8.05 17.01
CA TYR A 464 2.96 -8.75 17.00
C TYR A 464 1.76 -7.83 16.74
N SER A 465 1.77 -6.64 17.34
CA SER A 465 0.74 -5.63 17.17
C SER A 465 1.35 -4.33 16.70
N VAL A 466 0.55 -3.55 15.97
CA VAL A 466 0.93 -2.24 15.49
C VAL A 466 -0.30 -1.36 15.45
N ASP A 467 -0.12 -0.09 15.78
CA ASP A 467 -1.13 0.93 15.53
C ASP A 467 -0.48 2.27 15.21
N LEU A 468 -1.21 3.14 14.51
CA LEU A 468 -0.67 4.37 13.94
C LEU A 468 -1.63 5.54 14.17
N THR A 469 -1.07 6.61 14.71
CA THR A 469 -1.69 7.95 14.74
C THR A 469 -1.15 8.80 13.58
N LYS A 470 -1.36 10.12 13.59
CA LYS A 470 -0.85 10.97 12.50
C LYS A 470 0.67 10.90 12.41
N SER A 471 1.36 10.83 13.56
CA SER A 471 2.82 10.85 13.59
C SER A 471 3.48 9.85 14.55
N SER A 472 2.73 8.98 15.22
CA SER A 472 3.29 8.01 16.17
C SER A 472 2.84 6.61 15.84
N LEU A 473 3.81 5.76 15.50
CA LEU A 473 3.66 4.34 15.24
C LEU A 473 4.02 3.57 16.51
N TRP A 474 3.04 2.89 17.08
CA TRP A 474 3.20 2.03 18.25
C TRP A 474 3.33 0.59 17.82
N VAL A 475 4.31 -0.13 18.37
CA VAL A 475 4.58 -1.53 18.01
C VAL A 475 4.74 -2.34 19.28
N GLY A 476 3.99 -3.43 19.41
CA GLY A 476 4.02 -4.34 20.54
C GLY A 476 4.60 -5.71 20.15
N GLY A 477 5.47 -6.26 21.00
CA GLY A 477 6.23 -7.49 20.75
C GLY A 477 5.68 -8.70 21.50
N LYS A 478 6.11 -9.91 21.09
CA LYS A 478 5.77 -11.17 21.79
C LYS A 478 6.32 -11.26 23.21
N ASN A 479 7.37 -10.52 23.52
CA ASN A 479 8.08 -10.56 24.81
C ASN A 479 7.60 -9.48 25.80
N GLY A 480 6.52 -8.77 25.50
CA GLY A 480 5.97 -7.67 26.30
C GLY A 480 6.68 -6.32 26.13
N GLU A 481 7.59 -6.23 25.16
CA GLU A 481 8.27 -4.98 24.75
C GLU A 481 7.37 -4.14 23.85
N ILE A 482 7.46 -2.83 24.02
CA ILE A 482 6.73 -1.84 23.22
C ILE A 482 7.75 -0.83 22.72
N SER A 483 7.68 -0.50 21.43
CA SER A 483 8.43 0.60 20.85
C SER A 483 7.49 1.59 20.20
N VAL A 484 7.82 2.88 20.38
CA VAL A 484 7.11 3.99 19.77
C VAL A 484 8.06 4.66 18.81
N TYR A 485 7.60 4.89 17.59
CA TYR A 485 8.37 5.55 16.54
C TYR A 485 7.63 6.80 16.07
N ARG A 486 8.38 7.87 15.81
CA ARG A 486 7.89 8.99 15.03
C ARG A 486 7.76 8.53 13.58
N TYR A 487 6.60 8.76 12.98
CA TYR A 487 6.24 8.42 11.63
C TYR A 487 5.95 9.70 10.83
N ILE A 488 6.58 9.86 9.67
CA ILE A 488 6.36 10.99 8.77
C ILE A 488 6.14 10.41 7.37
N SER A 489 4.99 10.68 6.76
CA SER A 489 4.63 10.23 5.40
C SER A 489 4.36 11.35 4.40
N ASP A 490 4.28 12.61 4.84
CA ASP A 490 4.17 13.79 3.99
C ASP A 490 5.17 14.86 4.46
N PRO A 491 6.09 15.33 3.61
CA PRO A 491 7.06 16.37 3.97
C PRO A 491 6.44 17.75 4.24
N ASN A 492 5.15 17.96 3.94
CA ASN A 492 4.45 19.24 4.15
C ASN A 492 3.75 19.35 5.53
N ASN A 493 3.93 18.38 6.43
CA ASN A 493 3.33 18.37 7.77
C ASN A 493 4.33 18.69 8.88
#